data_AF-M2ZJU2-F1
#
_entry.id   AF-M2ZJU2-F1
#
_cell.length_a   1.000
_cell.length_b   1.000
_cell.length_c   1.000
_cell.angle_alpha   90.00
_cell.angle_beta   90.00
_cell.angle_gamma   90.00
#
_symmetry.space_group_name_H-M   'P 1'
#
loop_
_entity.id
_entity.type
_entity.pdbx_description
1 polymer ?
#
loop_
_entity_poly.entity_id
_entity_poly.type
_entity_poly.pdbx_seq_one_letter_code
_entity_poly.pdbx_strand_id
1 'polypeptide(L)'
;MISSTFAQHAMRSCCTSLSASIVVDRYRPLHLIPITHSCTKVNDIDCLILLTMAHQPEKVPLQLRTHDTAPRGREPPRDDALIPLGWKYKQFFGLPYYASPQLQLVLVAFICFLCPGMFNAVNGLGGGGQAFDQSPASSDSNSALYATFAVVGFFAGTITNTLGIKFALGFGGIGYSVYISAYLCYNHTFNYGYIVFAGFFLGCCAGVLWSAQGQIMMSYPNEASKGRYISWFWAIFNLGGVIGSLVPLAQNIHNTSSERVSDGTYIGFLCLTFAGALLAWTLVDAKHVVRMDGSRVILMKNPTWKTELLGLWETIFTDPYILCLFPMFFASNWFYTYQFNDVNLAQFNIRTRSLNNTLYWLAQIAGSGMFGFALDINKIRRATRAILAWVALLVLTFAIWGGGYAFQMGYTRAQVKATPDERRRDWTDSDYIGPMFLYIFYGFYDAAWQTFMGAMTNNGRKLANFAGFYKGIQSAGAAIIWRLDGLDNAPEYMTLFISNWVLLAGSLVIAAPVMFWKIRDTVSLEDDLRFTDETMDDITLSIPKMFQFYNPNL
;
A
#
# COMPACT_ATOMS: atom_id res chain seq x y z
N MET A 1 6.34 -6.05 44.53
CA MET A 1 6.45 -4.62 44.88
C MET A 1 7.85 -4.03 44.59
N ILE A 2 8.55 -4.47 43.53
CA ILE A 2 9.94 -4.03 43.19
C ILE A 2 10.04 -3.54 41.72
N SER A 3 8.93 -3.47 40.98
CA SER A 3 8.94 -3.16 39.54
C SER A 3 8.69 -1.68 39.19
N SER A 4 8.23 -0.85 40.14
CA SER A 4 7.85 0.56 39.90
C SER A 4 9.02 1.56 39.94
N THR A 5 10.15 1.20 40.56
CA THR A 5 11.23 2.17 40.88
C THR A 5 12.20 2.43 39.71
N PHE A 6 12.33 1.49 38.75
CA PHE A 6 13.29 1.62 37.66
C PHE A 6 12.80 2.56 36.54
N ALA A 7 11.49 2.59 36.28
CA ALA A 7 10.89 3.44 35.23
C ALA A 7 10.98 4.94 35.53
N GLN A 8 11.01 5.34 36.81
CA GLN A 8 11.09 6.75 37.20
C GLN A 8 12.52 7.33 37.12
N HIS A 9 13.56 6.50 37.16
CA HIS A 9 14.95 6.98 37.02
C HIS A 9 15.32 7.28 35.56
N ALA A 10 14.83 6.48 34.61
CA ALA A 10 15.10 6.69 33.18
C ALA A 10 14.53 8.04 32.64
N MET A 11 13.36 8.47 33.11
CA MET A 11 12.75 9.74 32.68
C MET A 11 13.44 11.00 33.23
N ARG A 12 14.15 10.92 34.37
CA ARG A 12 14.79 12.11 34.97
C ARG A 12 16.16 12.46 34.39
N SER A 13 16.89 11.52 33.80
CA SER A 13 18.21 11.81 33.20
C SER A 13 18.14 12.41 31.78
N CYS A 14 16.98 12.37 31.12
CA CYS A 14 16.84 12.89 29.75
C CYS A 14 16.52 14.41 29.70
N CYS A 15 15.92 14.97 30.77
CA CYS A 15 15.48 16.37 30.80
C CYS A 15 16.58 17.39 31.18
N THR A 16 17.80 16.96 31.52
CA THR A 16 18.85 17.83 32.10
C THR A 16 20.02 18.14 31.15
N SER A 17 19.95 17.75 29.87
CA SER A 17 21.03 17.94 28.88
C SER A 17 20.72 18.97 27.77
N LEU A 18 19.55 19.63 27.80
CA LEU A 18 19.20 20.72 26.86
C LEU A 18 19.17 22.07 27.58
N SER A 19 20.35 22.57 27.97
CA SER A 19 20.49 23.90 28.58
C SER A 19 21.90 24.48 28.42
N ALA A 20 22.28 24.87 27.19
CA ALA A 20 23.23 25.96 26.90
C ALA A 20 23.60 26.07 25.40
N SER A 21 23.75 27.32 24.94
CA SER A 21 24.63 27.79 23.84
C SER A 21 23.97 28.24 22.52
N ILE A 22 24.67 29.19 21.87
CA ILE A 22 24.37 29.85 20.57
C ILE A 22 23.23 30.87 20.68
N VAL A 23 23.46 32.09 21.20
CA VAL A 23 24.26 33.21 20.64
C VAL A 23 23.69 33.72 19.31
N VAL A 24 23.13 34.94 19.39
CA VAL A 24 22.53 35.69 18.28
C VAL A 24 23.61 36.57 17.63
N ASP A 25 23.64 36.64 16.30
CA ASP A 25 24.34 37.71 15.59
C ASP A 25 23.50 38.31 14.44
N ARG A 26 23.78 39.56 14.07
CA ARG A 26 22.87 40.46 13.30
C ARG A 26 23.35 40.79 11.87
N TYR A 27 22.43 41.43 11.12
CA TYR A 27 22.59 42.12 9.82
C TYR A 27 22.57 41.17 8.59
N ARG A 28 21.91 41.47 7.44
CA ARG A 28 21.51 42.74 6.78
C ARG A 28 20.09 42.69 6.11
N PRO A 29 19.55 43.78 5.51
CA PRO A 29 18.10 44.01 5.37
C PRO A 29 17.45 43.70 4.00
N LEU A 30 16.11 43.78 3.99
CA LEU A 30 15.19 43.72 2.84
C LEU A 30 15.42 44.82 1.79
N HIS A 31 15.04 44.53 0.54
CA HIS A 31 14.53 45.52 -0.41
C HIS A 31 13.16 45.09 -0.97
N LEU A 32 12.29 46.07 -1.22
CA LEU A 32 10.85 45.92 -1.47
C LEU A 32 10.43 46.94 -2.54
N ILE A 33 10.04 46.49 -3.75
CA ILE A 33 9.33 47.32 -4.77
C ILE A 33 8.48 46.38 -5.69
N PRO A 34 7.46 46.86 -6.46
CA PRO A 34 6.08 46.48 -6.14
C PRO A 34 5.22 45.96 -7.33
N ILE A 35 3.92 45.77 -7.07
CA ILE A 35 2.90 45.18 -7.96
C ILE A 35 2.21 46.21 -8.87
N THR A 36 1.95 45.82 -10.13
CA THR A 36 0.94 46.34 -11.09
C THR A 36 0.61 45.22 -12.10
N HIS A 37 -0.58 45.03 -12.71
CA HIS A 37 -1.88 45.74 -12.66
C HIS A 37 -3.07 44.75 -12.96
N SER A 38 -4.28 45.30 -13.11
CA SER A 38 -5.56 44.81 -13.72
C SER A 38 -5.61 43.43 -14.43
N CYS A 39 -6.61 42.54 -14.31
CA CYS A 39 -8.07 42.59 -14.03
C CYS A 39 -9.02 42.94 -15.22
N THR A 40 -9.75 41.94 -15.77
CA THR A 40 -11.12 41.92 -16.38
C THR A 40 -11.36 40.53 -17.03
N LYS A 41 -12.32 39.65 -16.65
CA LYS A 41 -13.80 39.62 -16.81
C LYS A 41 -14.35 39.43 -18.26
N VAL A 42 -15.07 38.31 -18.48
CA VAL A 42 -16.31 37.99 -19.29
C VAL A 42 -16.37 36.44 -19.34
N ASN A 43 -17.28 35.71 -18.66
CA ASN A 43 -18.74 35.51 -18.78
C ASN A 43 -19.19 34.50 -19.88
N ASP A 44 -20.15 33.64 -19.51
CA ASP A 44 -20.66 32.45 -20.21
C ASP A 44 -21.46 32.69 -21.51
N ILE A 45 -21.67 31.62 -22.32
CA ILE A 45 -22.99 31.16 -22.85
C ILE A 45 -22.86 29.86 -23.71
N ASP A 46 -23.58 28.83 -23.26
CA ASP A 46 -24.35 27.75 -23.95
C ASP A 46 -23.90 26.90 -25.18
N CYS A 47 -24.59 25.76 -25.28
CA CYS A 47 -24.77 24.81 -26.41
C CYS A 47 -23.58 23.86 -26.74
N LEU A 48 -23.50 22.59 -26.28
CA LEU A 48 -24.46 21.45 -26.17
C LEU A 48 -24.59 20.61 -27.47
N ILE A 49 -24.37 19.29 -27.33
CA ILE A 49 -24.62 18.17 -28.27
C ILE A 49 -23.52 17.85 -29.33
N LEU A 50 -23.27 16.54 -29.50
CA LEU A 50 -22.46 15.83 -30.51
C LEU A 50 -20.91 15.97 -30.43
N LEU A 51 -20.26 14.99 -29.77
CA LEU A 51 -19.68 13.86 -30.51
C LEU A 51 -19.17 12.74 -29.58
N THR A 52 -19.88 11.62 -29.64
CA THR A 52 -19.29 10.29 -29.46
C THR A 52 -18.16 10.07 -30.48
N MET A 53 -17.22 9.16 -30.16
CA MET A 53 -16.15 8.66 -31.04
C MET A 53 -14.97 9.61 -31.33
N ALA A 54 -13.92 9.50 -30.51
CA ALA A 54 -12.56 9.92 -30.87
C ALA A 54 -11.51 8.98 -30.22
N HIS A 55 -11.50 7.72 -30.65
CA HIS A 55 -10.46 6.74 -30.29
C HIS A 55 -9.80 6.20 -31.56
N GLN A 56 -8.98 7.04 -32.22
CA GLN A 56 -8.00 6.65 -33.25
C GLN A 56 -6.91 7.74 -33.40
N PRO A 57 -5.72 7.41 -33.94
CA PRO A 57 -4.49 8.15 -33.67
C PRO A 57 -4.26 9.36 -34.58
N GLU A 58 -3.36 10.22 -34.10
CA GLU A 58 -2.77 11.36 -34.80
C GLU A 58 -2.09 10.92 -36.11
N LYS A 59 -2.55 11.47 -37.25
CA LYS A 59 -1.95 11.23 -38.57
C LYS A 59 -0.95 12.32 -38.90
N VAL A 60 0.32 11.93 -39.02
CA VAL A 60 1.40 12.72 -39.63
C VAL A 60 1.01 13.06 -41.09
N PRO A 61 1.29 14.28 -41.60
CA PRO A 61 0.88 14.69 -42.95
C PRO A 61 1.56 13.88 -44.06
N LEU A 62 0.81 13.51 -45.09
CA LEU A 62 1.34 12.96 -46.33
C LEU A 62 2.17 14.02 -47.07
N GLN A 63 3.44 13.75 -47.34
CA GLN A 63 4.13 14.38 -48.46
C GLN A 63 3.92 13.54 -49.73
N LEU A 64 3.72 14.22 -50.86
CA LEU A 64 3.51 13.56 -52.15
C LEU A 64 4.77 12.80 -52.57
N ARG A 65 4.57 11.55 -53.00
CA ARG A 65 5.63 10.70 -53.55
C ARG A 65 5.72 10.92 -55.06
N THR A 66 6.61 11.80 -55.51
CA THR A 66 7.03 11.82 -56.91
C THR A 66 7.80 10.53 -57.22
N HIS A 67 7.54 9.95 -58.39
CA HIS A 67 8.26 8.78 -58.86
C HIS A 67 9.66 9.18 -59.33
N ASP A 68 10.70 8.74 -58.63
CA ASP A 68 12.05 8.63 -59.20
C ASP A 68 12.70 7.31 -58.77
N THR A 69 13.30 6.64 -59.74
CA THR A 69 13.86 5.28 -59.61
C THR A 69 15.35 5.33 -59.25
N ALA A 70 15.71 4.95 -58.03
CA ALA A 70 17.09 4.73 -57.60
C ALA A 70 17.19 3.44 -56.75
N PRO A 71 18.34 2.73 -56.75
CA PRO A 71 18.42 1.35 -56.25
C PRO A 71 18.31 1.26 -54.72
N ARG A 72 18.00 0.05 -54.24
CA ARG A 72 17.78 -0.29 -52.82
C ARG A 72 18.96 0.13 -51.92
N GLY A 73 18.92 1.36 -51.42
CA GLY A 73 19.65 1.74 -50.22
C GLY A 73 19.13 0.90 -49.06
N ARG A 74 20.04 0.32 -48.27
CA ARG A 74 19.67 -0.35 -47.01
C ARG A 74 18.95 0.67 -46.13
N GLU A 75 17.87 0.25 -45.48
CA GLU A 75 17.42 0.96 -44.27
C GLU A 75 18.62 1.07 -43.31
N PRO A 76 18.80 2.20 -42.60
CA PRO A 76 19.79 2.24 -41.52
C PRO A 76 19.46 1.07 -40.58
N PRO A 77 20.46 0.29 -40.13
CA PRO A 77 20.19 -0.85 -39.28
C PRO A 77 19.43 -0.36 -38.05
N ARG A 78 18.34 -1.05 -37.70
CA ARG A 78 17.88 -0.98 -36.31
C ARG A 78 19.06 -1.37 -35.44
N ASP A 79 19.33 -0.59 -34.39
CA ASP A 79 20.33 -0.95 -33.39
C ASP A 79 19.81 -2.12 -32.53
N ASP A 80 19.75 -3.31 -33.14
CA ASP A 80 19.50 -4.60 -32.49
C ASP A 80 20.70 -5.02 -31.58
N ALA A 81 21.58 -4.07 -31.24
CA ALA A 81 22.92 -4.27 -30.69
C ALA A 81 23.03 -4.08 -29.16
N LEU A 82 21.96 -3.65 -28.48
CA LEU A 82 22.01 -3.30 -27.04
C LEU A 82 21.50 -4.39 -26.07
N ILE A 83 20.77 -5.39 -26.56
CA ILE A 83 20.22 -6.47 -25.71
C ILE A 83 21.20 -7.67 -25.72
N PRO A 84 21.69 -8.15 -24.56
CA PRO A 84 22.67 -9.23 -24.53
C PRO A 84 22.15 -10.54 -25.13
N LEU A 85 23.01 -11.29 -25.81
CA LEU A 85 22.67 -12.60 -26.36
C LEU A 85 22.49 -13.64 -25.22
N GLY A 86 21.31 -14.26 -25.15
CA GLY A 86 21.04 -15.36 -24.22
C GLY A 86 19.56 -15.73 -24.15
N TRP A 87 19.24 -16.92 -23.62
CA TRP A 87 17.85 -17.39 -23.51
C TRP A 87 16.94 -16.43 -22.72
N LYS A 88 17.51 -15.75 -21.72
CA LYS A 88 16.82 -14.77 -20.86
C LYS A 88 16.37 -13.51 -21.60
N TYR A 89 16.92 -13.26 -22.79
CA TYR A 89 16.67 -12.06 -23.60
C TYR A 89 15.92 -12.38 -24.91
N LYS A 90 15.60 -13.66 -25.16
CA LYS A 90 14.74 -14.03 -26.28
C LYS A 90 13.29 -13.68 -25.95
N GLN A 91 12.62 -12.99 -26.88
CA GLN A 91 11.16 -12.89 -26.88
C GLN A 91 10.58 -14.21 -27.39
N PHE A 92 9.54 -14.71 -26.72
CA PHE A 92 8.76 -15.87 -27.16
C PHE A 92 7.31 -15.41 -27.40
N PHE A 93 6.75 -15.73 -28.57
CA PHE A 93 5.35 -15.47 -28.93
C PHE A 93 4.86 -14.04 -28.64
N GLY A 94 5.69 -13.02 -28.91
CA GLY A 94 5.34 -11.60 -28.71
C GLY A 94 5.30 -11.14 -27.24
N LEU A 95 5.60 -12.01 -26.28
CA LEU A 95 5.75 -11.63 -24.87
C LEU A 95 7.10 -10.92 -24.63
N PRO A 96 7.18 -10.04 -23.61
CA PRO A 96 8.44 -9.49 -23.14
C PRO A 96 9.46 -10.59 -22.82
N TYR A 97 10.73 -10.37 -23.15
CA TYR A 97 11.79 -11.33 -22.82
C TYR A 97 11.94 -11.50 -21.30
N TYR A 98 12.50 -12.64 -20.87
CA TYR A 98 12.47 -13.05 -19.46
C TYR A 98 13.12 -12.03 -18.51
N ALA A 99 14.26 -11.46 -18.92
CA ALA A 99 14.99 -10.43 -18.19
C ALA A 99 14.45 -8.99 -18.39
N SER A 100 13.22 -8.82 -18.88
CA SER A 100 12.59 -7.51 -19.04
C SER A 100 12.04 -6.99 -17.71
N PRO A 101 12.08 -5.66 -17.46
CA PRO A 101 11.47 -5.05 -16.28
C PRO A 101 9.99 -5.40 -16.10
N GLN A 102 9.25 -5.52 -17.21
CA GLN A 102 7.84 -5.87 -17.25
C GLN A 102 7.61 -7.27 -16.67
N LEU A 103 8.30 -8.30 -17.19
CA LEU A 103 8.06 -9.67 -16.74
C LEU A 103 8.59 -9.89 -15.32
N GLN A 104 9.74 -9.30 -14.98
CA GLN A 104 10.27 -9.39 -13.62
C GLN A 104 9.34 -8.73 -12.60
N LEU A 105 8.70 -7.60 -12.93
CA LEU A 105 7.67 -7.03 -12.07
C LEU A 105 6.46 -7.96 -11.93
N VAL A 106 5.97 -8.52 -13.05
CA VAL A 106 4.83 -9.45 -13.02
C VAL A 106 5.14 -10.67 -12.15
N LEU A 107 6.36 -11.22 -12.20
CA LEU A 107 6.81 -12.27 -11.29
C LEU A 107 6.77 -11.84 -9.82
N VAL A 108 7.25 -10.64 -9.47
CA VAL A 108 7.16 -10.09 -8.10
C VAL A 108 5.70 -9.89 -7.66
N ALA A 109 4.84 -9.44 -8.56
CA ALA A 109 3.42 -9.30 -8.30
C ALA A 109 2.75 -10.67 -8.07
N PHE A 110 3.14 -11.71 -8.82
CA PHE A 110 2.70 -13.09 -8.57
C PHE A 110 3.23 -13.67 -7.25
N ILE A 111 4.47 -13.36 -6.84
CA ILE A 111 4.97 -13.72 -5.51
C ILE A 111 4.12 -13.04 -4.42
N CYS A 112 3.72 -11.77 -4.62
CA CYS A 112 2.86 -11.05 -3.68
C CYS A 112 1.42 -11.58 -3.67
N PHE A 113 0.87 -11.97 -4.83
CA PHE A 113 -0.41 -12.68 -4.96
C PHE A 113 -0.39 -14.00 -4.19
N LEU A 114 0.67 -14.80 -4.32
CA LEU A 114 0.79 -16.14 -3.72
C LEU A 114 1.12 -16.11 -2.22
N CYS A 115 1.82 -15.08 -1.73
CA CYS A 115 2.25 -14.98 -0.33
C CYS A 115 1.32 -14.05 0.49
N PRO A 116 1.48 -12.71 0.52
CA PRO A 116 0.57 -11.84 1.25
C PRO A 116 -0.89 -11.86 0.76
N GLY A 117 -1.17 -12.21 -0.51
CA GLY A 117 -2.55 -12.43 -0.97
C GLY A 117 -3.28 -13.55 -0.23
N MET A 118 -2.59 -14.68 0.04
CA MET A 118 -3.15 -15.77 0.85
C MET A 118 -3.28 -15.41 2.33
N PHE A 119 -2.34 -14.62 2.87
CA PHE A 119 -2.45 -14.06 4.22
C PHE A 119 -3.66 -13.13 4.38
N ASN A 120 -3.92 -12.27 3.39
CA ASN A 120 -5.10 -11.41 3.33
C ASN A 120 -6.38 -12.24 3.29
N ALA A 121 -6.41 -13.29 2.47
CA ALA A 121 -7.54 -14.22 2.40
C ALA A 121 -7.79 -14.94 3.74
N VAL A 122 -6.75 -15.43 4.43
CA VAL A 122 -6.89 -16.07 5.76
C VAL A 122 -7.40 -15.09 6.82
N ASN A 123 -6.81 -13.89 6.89
CA ASN A 123 -7.21 -12.91 7.91
C ASN A 123 -8.61 -12.36 7.67
N GLY A 124 -9.02 -12.14 6.42
CA GLY A 124 -10.36 -11.66 6.08
C GLY A 124 -11.50 -12.64 6.40
N LEU A 125 -11.20 -13.91 6.70
CA LEU A 125 -12.18 -14.86 7.27
C LEU A 125 -12.49 -14.58 8.74
N GLY A 126 -11.70 -13.73 9.42
CA GLY A 126 -11.79 -13.51 10.86
C GLY A 126 -11.22 -14.68 11.67
N GLY A 127 -10.50 -14.38 12.75
CA GLY A 127 -9.81 -15.38 13.58
C GLY A 127 -8.82 -16.24 12.79
N GLY A 128 -8.35 -15.77 11.62
CA GLY A 128 -7.55 -16.58 10.68
C GLY A 128 -8.25 -17.85 10.17
N GLY A 129 -9.60 -17.88 10.15
CA GLY A 129 -10.37 -19.06 9.78
C GLY A 129 -10.58 -20.09 10.89
N GLN A 130 -10.22 -19.76 12.13
CA GLN A 130 -10.51 -20.59 13.31
C GLN A 130 -11.96 -20.45 13.78
N ALA A 131 -12.36 -21.35 14.68
CA ALA A 131 -13.59 -21.23 15.47
C ALA A 131 -13.50 -20.04 16.45
N PHE A 132 -14.65 -19.56 16.94
CA PHE A 132 -14.72 -18.35 17.77
C PHE A 132 -13.85 -18.42 19.04
N ASP A 133 -13.99 -19.48 19.84
CA ASP A 133 -13.22 -19.63 21.09
C ASP A 133 -11.69 -19.76 20.87
N GLN A 134 -11.27 -20.01 19.63
CA GLN A 134 -9.89 -20.19 19.21
C GLN A 134 -9.31 -18.95 18.49
N SER A 135 -10.13 -17.94 18.20
CA SER A 135 -9.69 -16.72 17.53
C SER A 135 -8.66 -15.88 18.30
N PRO A 136 -8.60 -15.84 19.66
CA PRO A 136 -7.59 -15.05 20.37
C PRO A 136 -6.15 -15.42 19.98
N ALA A 137 -5.87 -16.70 19.69
CA ALA A 137 -4.56 -17.15 19.24
C ALA A 137 -4.16 -16.57 17.87
N SER A 138 -5.15 -16.29 17.00
CA SER A 138 -4.95 -15.57 15.74
C SER A 138 -4.70 -14.08 15.96
N SER A 139 -5.42 -13.46 16.90
CA SER A 139 -5.23 -12.07 17.27
C SER A 139 -3.85 -11.83 17.90
N ASP A 140 -3.38 -12.74 18.77
CA ASP A 140 -2.03 -12.68 19.34
C ASP A 140 -0.92 -12.96 18.30
N SER A 141 -1.16 -13.84 17.33
CA SER A 141 -0.27 -14.04 16.18
C SER A 141 -0.14 -12.78 15.33
N ASN A 142 -1.26 -12.11 15.01
CA ASN A 142 -1.25 -10.84 14.29
C ASN A 142 -0.61 -9.71 15.11
N SER A 143 -0.86 -9.63 16.41
CA SER A 143 -0.16 -8.69 17.30
C SER A 143 1.36 -8.89 17.24
N ALA A 144 1.84 -10.14 17.35
CA ALA A 144 3.26 -10.46 17.26
C ALA A 144 3.86 -10.08 15.89
N LEU A 145 3.13 -10.34 14.79
CA LEU A 145 3.51 -9.97 13.43
C LEU A 145 3.68 -8.46 13.27
N TYR A 146 2.67 -7.67 13.62
CA TYR A 146 2.73 -6.23 13.42
C TYR A 146 3.74 -5.55 14.38
N ALA A 147 3.93 -6.09 15.58
CA ALA A 147 4.95 -5.63 16.51
C ALA A 147 6.37 -5.87 15.98
N THR A 148 6.69 -7.06 15.42
CA THR A 148 8.01 -7.31 14.82
C THR A 148 8.19 -6.58 13.50
N PHE A 149 7.15 -6.49 12.67
CA PHE A 149 7.19 -5.76 11.39
C PHE A 149 7.50 -4.26 11.61
N ALA A 150 6.94 -3.64 12.65
CA ALA A 150 7.23 -2.26 13.02
C ALA A 150 8.72 -2.02 13.37
N VAL A 151 9.40 -3.00 13.99
CA VAL A 151 10.82 -2.89 14.37
C VAL A 151 11.74 -3.32 13.23
N VAL A 152 11.49 -4.47 12.61
CA VAL A 152 12.32 -5.04 11.55
C VAL A 152 12.23 -4.23 10.26
N GLY A 153 11.13 -3.50 10.02
CA GLY A 153 10.97 -2.58 8.90
C GLY A 153 12.17 -1.62 8.73
N PHE A 154 12.61 -0.97 9.82
CA PHE A 154 13.78 -0.06 9.81
C PHE A 154 15.11 -0.73 9.40
N PHE A 155 15.22 -2.04 9.57
CA PHE A 155 16.43 -2.80 9.22
C PHE A 155 16.28 -3.53 7.88
N ALA A 156 15.06 -3.76 7.41
CA ALA A 156 14.74 -4.51 6.20
C ALA A 156 15.41 -3.93 4.96
N GLY A 157 15.47 -2.60 4.85
CA GLY A 157 16.20 -1.91 3.78
C GLY A 157 17.67 -2.33 3.70
N THR A 158 18.34 -2.38 4.86
CA THR A 158 19.74 -2.80 4.98
C THR A 158 19.91 -4.30 4.70
N ILE A 159 19.01 -5.16 5.19
CA ILE A 159 19.02 -6.61 4.95
C ILE A 159 18.85 -6.93 3.46
N THR A 160 17.95 -6.23 2.79
CA THR A 160 17.67 -6.44 1.35
C THR A 160 18.86 -6.00 0.49
N ASN A 161 19.51 -4.89 0.84
CA ASN A 161 20.73 -4.43 0.18
C ASN A 161 21.89 -5.42 0.27
N THR A 162 22.01 -6.19 1.37
CA THR A 162 23.13 -7.11 1.61
C THR A 162 22.87 -8.52 1.08
N LEU A 163 21.68 -9.07 1.31
CA LEU A 163 21.31 -10.43 0.90
C LEU A 163 20.76 -10.50 -0.54
N GLY A 164 20.32 -9.37 -1.07
CA GLY A 164 19.76 -9.24 -2.41
C GLY A 164 18.28 -9.64 -2.50
N ILE A 165 17.63 -9.08 -3.51
CA ILE A 165 16.17 -9.14 -3.71
C ILE A 165 15.62 -10.58 -3.77
N LYS A 166 16.34 -11.52 -4.40
CA LYS A 166 15.89 -12.92 -4.52
C LYS A 166 15.75 -13.60 -3.17
N PHE A 167 16.80 -13.49 -2.36
CA PHE A 167 16.80 -14.05 -1.01
C PHE A 167 15.74 -13.36 -0.16
N ALA A 168 15.64 -12.04 -0.26
CA ALA A 168 14.66 -11.25 0.48
C ALA A 168 13.20 -11.66 0.20
N LEU A 169 12.84 -11.83 -1.08
CA LEU A 169 11.50 -12.29 -1.49
C LEU A 169 11.26 -13.77 -1.11
N GLY A 170 12.26 -14.64 -1.28
CA GLY A 170 12.16 -16.06 -0.92
C GLY A 170 12.02 -16.29 0.59
N PHE A 171 12.86 -15.62 1.40
CA PHE A 171 12.77 -15.59 2.86
C PHE A 171 11.41 -15.03 3.32
N GLY A 172 10.94 -13.98 2.65
CA GLY A 172 9.57 -13.47 2.77
C GLY A 172 8.51 -14.55 2.63
N GLY A 173 8.50 -15.27 1.50
CA GLY A 173 7.52 -16.34 1.22
C GLY A 173 7.59 -17.53 2.18
N ILE A 174 8.77 -17.85 2.73
CA ILE A 174 8.91 -18.85 3.79
C ILE A 174 8.16 -18.40 5.05
N GLY A 175 8.27 -17.12 5.45
CA GLY A 175 7.52 -16.57 6.58
C GLY A 175 6.00 -16.72 6.40
N TYR A 176 5.47 -16.41 5.22
CA TYR A 176 4.04 -16.61 4.91
C TYR A 176 3.65 -18.09 4.96
N SER A 177 4.51 -18.99 4.50
CA SER A 177 4.27 -20.44 4.56
C SER A 177 4.24 -20.95 6.01
N VAL A 178 5.16 -20.51 6.86
CA VAL A 178 5.21 -20.86 8.29
C VAL A 178 3.97 -20.36 9.03
N TYR A 179 3.46 -19.17 8.67
CA TYR A 179 2.21 -18.63 9.20
C TYR A 179 1.02 -19.54 8.87
N ILE A 180 0.81 -19.89 7.60
CA ILE A 180 -0.28 -20.78 7.18
C ILE A 180 -0.17 -22.18 7.81
N SER A 181 1.04 -22.77 7.87
CA SER A 181 1.24 -24.08 8.49
C SER A 181 0.97 -24.08 10.00
N ALA A 182 1.10 -22.92 10.67
CA ALA A 182 0.77 -22.80 12.08
C ALA A 182 -0.74 -22.88 12.35
N TYR A 183 -1.61 -22.31 11.49
CA TYR A 183 -3.06 -22.50 11.60
C TYR A 183 -3.47 -23.95 11.35
N LEU A 184 -2.88 -24.62 10.35
CA LEU A 184 -3.10 -26.04 10.11
C LEU A 184 -2.66 -26.91 11.30
N CYS A 185 -1.51 -26.59 11.91
CA CYS A 185 -1.06 -27.28 13.11
C CYS A 185 -1.98 -27.01 14.31
N TYR A 186 -2.44 -25.78 14.47
CA TYR A 186 -3.32 -25.36 15.57
C TYR A 186 -4.68 -26.07 15.52
N ASN A 187 -5.26 -26.28 14.33
CA ASN A 187 -6.49 -27.08 14.12
C ASN A 187 -6.46 -28.48 14.76
N HIS A 188 -5.29 -29.10 14.88
CA HIS A 188 -5.12 -30.48 15.37
C HIS A 188 -4.47 -30.57 16.75
N THR A 189 -3.64 -29.59 17.12
CA THR A 189 -2.77 -29.67 18.31
C THR A 189 -3.04 -28.57 19.34
N PHE A 190 -3.77 -27.52 18.97
CA PHE A 190 -3.96 -26.29 19.76
C PHE A 190 -2.63 -25.68 20.27
N ASN A 191 -1.54 -25.86 19.53
CA ASN A 191 -0.21 -25.37 19.89
C ASN A 191 -0.11 -23.83 19.77
N TYR A 192 -0.53 -23.16 20.84
CA TYR A 192 -0.50 -21.71 20.99
C TYR A 192 0.91 -21.10 20.81
N GLY A 193 1.96 -21.80 21.28
CA GLY A 193 3.33 -21.32 21.12
C GLY A 193 3.76 -21.21 19.65
N TYR A 194 3.35 -22.17 18.81
CA TYR A 194 3.72 -22.18 17.41
C TYR A 194 2.99 -21.10 16.59
N ILE A 195 1.69 -20.88 16.82
CA ILE A 195 0.92 -19.85 16.09
C ILE A 195 1.39 -18.42 16.42
N VAL A 196 1.76 -18.14 17.68
CA VAL A 196 2.35 -16.84 18.06
C VAL A 196 3.77 -16.68 17.49
N PHE A 197 4.61 -17.72 17.55
CA PHE A 197 5.94 -17.70 16.93
C PHE A 197 5.87 -17.48 15.41
N ALA A 198 4.91 -18.09 14.73
CA ALA A 198 4.73 -17.95 13.29
C ALA A 198 4.32 -16.50 12.91
N GLY A 199 3.53 -15.83 13.75
CA GLY A 199 3.26 -14.40 13.64
C GLY A 199 4.53 -13.55 13.78
N PHE A 200 5.27 -13.74 14.88
CA PHE A 200 6.58 -13.10 15.12
C PHE A 200 7.52 -13.25 13.90
N PHE A 201 7.67 -14.48 13.41
CA PHE A 201 8.57 -14.82 12.30
C PHE A 201 8.09 -14.21 10.98
N LEU A 202 6.78 -14.25 10.71
CA LEU A 202 6.22 -13.60 9.52
C LEU A 202 6.47 -12.08 9.54
N GLY A 203 6.32 -11.38 10.67
CA GLY A 203 6.62 -9.94 10.70
C GLY A 203 8.08 -9.60 10.37
N CYS A 204 9.03 -10.45 10.80
CA CYS A 204 10.44 -10.36 10.40
C CYS A 204 10.63 -10.59 8.88
N CYS A 205 9.97 -11.62 8.32
CA CYS A 205 10.04 -11.94 6.88
C CYS A 205 9.33 -10.90 6.00
N ALA A 206 8.20 -10.36 6.45
CA ALA A 206 7.38 -9.39 5.72
C ALA A 206 8.10 -8.06 5.55
N GLY A 207 8.84 -7.59 6.56
CA GLY A 207 9.73 -6.43 6.46
C GLY A 207 10.66 -6.54 5.24
N VAL A 208 11.38 -7.66 5.18
CA VAL A 208 12.36 -7.96 4.14
C VAL A 208 11.70 -8.14 2.76
N LEU A 209 10.52 -8.77 2.67
CA LEU A 209 9.76 -8.92 1.41
C LEU A 209 9.32 -7.56 0.84
N TRP A 210 8.67 -6.72 1.64
CA TRP A 210 8.13 -5.44 1.18
C TRP A 210 9.25 -4.45 0.82
N SER A 211 10.36 -4.47 1.56
CA SER A 211 11.58 -3.76 1.21
C SER A 211 12.13 -4.14 -0.18
N ALA A 212 12.14 -5.44 -0.51
CA ALA A 212 12.60 -5.95 -1.81
C ALA A 212 11.64 -5.64 -2.96
N GLN A 213 10.33 -5.73 -2.70
CA GLN A 213 9.29 -5.33 -3.65
C GLN A 213 9.38 -3.82 -3.97
N GLY A 214 9.58 -2.98 -2.95
CA GLY A 214 9.75 -1.53 -3.10
C GLY A 214 10.96 -1.15 -3.98
N GLN A 215 12.12 -1.81 -3.76
CA GLN A 215 13.31 -1.57 -4.60
C GLN A 215 13.08 -1.86 -6.08
N ILE A 216 12.42 -2.98 -6.39
CA ILE A 216 12.06 -3.30 -7.77
C ILE A 216 11.12 -2.23 -8.34
N MET A 217 10.09 -1.84 -7.59
CA MET A 217 9.11 -0.85 -8.05
C MET A 217 9.70 0.53 -8.33
N MET A 218 10.70 0.97 -7.56
CA MET A 218 11.37 2.25 -7.79
C MET A 218 12.40 2.19 -8.93
N SER A 219 13.10 1.05 -9.10
CA SER A 219 14.27 0.96 -9.99
C SER A 219 13.95 0.47 -11.41
N TYR A 220 12.99 -0.46 -11.54
CA TYR A 220 12.74 -1.20 -12.78
C TYR A 220 12.01 -0.37 -13.86
N PRO A 221 10.93 0.38 -13.55
CA PRO A 221 10.22 1.17 -14.55
C PRO A 221 11.05 2.36 -15.06
N ASN A 222 10.79 2.78 -16.30
CA ASN A 222 11.19 4.11 -16.75
C ASN A 222 10.22 5.15 -16.18
N GLU A 223 10.67 6.40 -16.07
CA GLU A 223 9.90 7.48 -15.42
C GLU A 223 8.49 7.63 -15.98
N ALA A 224 8.37 7.72 -17.32
CA ALA A 224 7.11 7.78 -18.05
C ALA A 224 6.20 6.54 -17.90
N SER A 225 6.69 5.44 -17.32
CA SER A 225 5.94 4.19 -17.11
C SER A 225 5.78 3.76 -15.64
N LYS A 226 6.35 4.50 -14.67
CA LYS A 226 6.28 4.20 -13.22
C LYS A 226 4.84 3.92 -12.76
N GLY A 227 3.89 4.80 -13.10
CA GLY A 227 2.47 4.62 -12.74
C GLY A 227 1.85 3.32 -13.27
N ARG A 228 2.08 2.98 -14.53
CA ARG A 228 1.56 1.75 -15.16
C ARG A 228 2.09 0.49 -14.47
N TYR A 229 3.36 0.49 -14.09
CA TYR A 229 3.99 -0.61 -13.36
C TYR A 229 3.38 -0.75 -11.96
N ILE A 230 3.21 0.36 -11.23
CA ILE A 230 2.55 0.35 -9.91
C ILE A 230 1.12 -0.19 -10.01
N SER A 231 0.33 0.26 -10.99
CA SER A 231 -1.04 -0.22 -11.22
C SER A 231 -1.09 -1.73 -11.51
N TRP A 232 -0.19 -2.25 -12.34
CA TRP A 232 -0.10 -3.70 -12.61
C TRP A 232 0.23 -4.51 -11.37
N PHE A 233 1.19 -4.05 -10.55
CA PHE A 233 1.52 -4.71 -9.30
C PHE A 233 0.31 -4.79 -8.36
N TRP A 234 -0.36 -3.66 -8.10
CA TRP A 234 -1.49 -3.60 -7.18
C TRP A 234 -2.71 -4.39 -7.66
N ALA A 235 -3.00 -4.38 -8.97
CA ALA A 235 -4.07 -5.18 -9.55
C ALA A 235 -3.83 -6.68 -9.34
N ILE A 236 -2.62 -7.17 -9.65
CA ILE A 236 -2.27 -8.59 -9.45
C ILE A 236 -2.24 -8.92 -7.96
N PHE A 237 -1.66 -8.06 -7.11
CA PHE A 237 -1.60 -8.30 -5.66
C PHE A 237 -2.99 -8.44 -5.02
N ASN A 238 -3.91 -7.51 -5.27
CA ASN A 238 -5.26 -7.53 -4.68
C ASN A 238 -6.12 -8.67 -5.23
N LEU A 239 -5.91 -9.09 -6.50
CA LEU A 239 -6.50 -10.33 -7.02
C LEU A 239 -6.07 -11.57 -6.23
N GLY A 240 -4.94 -11.53 -5.51
CA GLY A 240 -4.52 -12.58 -4.58
C GLY A 240 -5.45 -12.73 -3.39
N GLY A 241 -5.94 -11.60 -2.84
CA GLY A 241 -6.98 -11.60 -1.80
C GLY A 241 -8.30 -12.19 -2.31
N VAL A 242 -8.75 -11.76 -3.51
CA VAL A 242 -9.99 -12.25 -4.14
C VAL A 242 -9.92 -13.74 -4.47
N ILE A 243 -8.90 -14.19 -5.18
CA ILE A 243 -8.77 -15.61 -5.56
C ILE A 243 -8.49 -16.47 -4.32
N GLY A 244 -7.70 -15.95 -3.37
CA GLY A 244 -7.49 -16.57 -2.07
C GLY A 244 -8.80 -16.79 -1.32
N SER A 245 -9.71 -15.80 -1.25
CA SER A 245 -10.99 -15.94 -0.55
C SER A 245 -12.02 -16.82 -1.29
N LEU A 246 -11.88 -16.98 -2.61
CA LEU A 246 -12.70 -17.91 -3.40
C LEU A 246 -12.42 -19.39 -3.07
N VAL A 247 -11.21 -19.74 -2.63
CA VAL A 247 -10.85 -21.13 -2.24
C VAL A 247 -11.67 -21.64 -1.04
N PRO A 248 -11.67 -20.97 0.15
CA PRO A 248 -12.51 -21.39 1.27
C PRO A 248 -14.00 -21.26 0.96
N LEU A 249 -14.41 -20.29 0.11
CA LEU A 249 -15.80 -20.20 -0.33
C LEU A 249 -16.23 -21.45 -1.09
N ALA A 250 -15.45 -21.87 -2.09
CA ALA A 250 -15.73 -23.07 -2.88
C ALA A 250 -15.69 -24.35 -2.04
N GLN A 251 -14.75 -24.46 -1.08
CA GLN A 251 -14.66 -25.64 -0.21
C GLN A 251 -15.75 -25.70 0.86
N ASN A 252 -16.29 -24.56 1.31
CA ASN A 252 -17.31 -24.51 2.36
C ASN A 252 -18.73 -24.24 1.85
N ILE A 253 -18.96 -24.15 0.53
CA ILE A 253 -20.27 -23.78 -0.03
C ILE A 253 -21.43 -24.69 0.41
N HIS A 254 -21.15 -25.98 0.59
CA HIS A 254 -22.08 -26.99 1.08
C HIS A 254 -21.91 -27.33 2.58
N ASN A 255 -21.05 -26.60 3.29
CA ASN A 255 -20.67 -26.88 4.67
C ASN A 255 -21.32 -25.89 5.64
N THR A 256 -22.41 -26.31 6.28
CA THR A 256 -23.22 -25.48 7.21
C THR A 256 -22.84 -25.67 8.68
N SER A 257 -22.18 -26.76 9.03
CA SER A 257 -21.91 -27.15 10.43
C SER A 257 -20.46 -26.98 10.89
N SER A 258 -19.55 -26.53 10.01
CA SER A 258 -18.15 -26.35 10.42
C SER A 258 -17.88 -24.94 10.98
N GLU A 259 -17.36 -24.91 12.21
CA GLU A 259 -16.97 -23.69 12.93
C GLU A 259 -15.62 -23.13 12.44
N ARG A 260 -14.77 -24.01 11.90
CA ARG A 260 -13.45 -23.70 11.37
C ARG A 260 -13.34 -24.02 9.88
N VAL A 261 -12.43 -23.33 9.21
CA VAL A 261 -12.02 -23.62 7.83
C VAL A 261 -11.45 -25.04 7.74
N SER A 262 -11.72 -25.71 6.62
CA SER A 262 -11.21 -27.04 6.29
C SER A 262 -9.67 -27.09 6.25
N ASP A 263 -9.11 -28.21 6.69
CA ASP A 263 -7.66 -28.46 6.60
C ASP A 263 -7.16 -28.39 5.15
N GLY A 264 -8.02 -28.77 4.18
CA GLY A 264 -7.76 -28.64 2.75
C GLY A 264 -7.58 -27.21 2.23
N THR A 265 -8.15 -26.18 2.88
CA THR A 265 -7.88 -24.78 2.52
C THR A 265 -6.48 -24.38 3.01
N TYR A 266 -6.13 -24.68 4.26
CA TYR A 266 -4.80 -24.36 4.78
C TYR A 266 -3.68 -25.12 4.04
N ILE A 267 -3.91 -26.39 3.66
CA ILE A 267 -2.98 -27.15 2.81
C ILE A 267 -2.85 -26.48 1.43
N GLY A 268 -3.97 -26.10 0.80
CA GLY A 268 -3.96 -25.39 -0.48
C GLY A 268 -3.18 -24.07 -0.42
N PHE A 269 -3.44 -23.25 0.61
CA PHE A 269 -2.71 -22.01 0.85
C PHE A 269 -1.23 -22.25 1.13
N LEU A 270 -0.86 -23.28 1.92
CA LEU A 270 0.53 -23.62 2.20
C LEU A 270 1.30 -24.00 0.93
N CYS A 271 0.67 -24.78 0.04
CA CYS A 271 1.24 -25.09 -1.27
C CYS A 271 1.41 -23.83 -2.14
N LEU A 272 0.45 -22.90 -2.12
CA LEU A 272 0.52 -21.65 -2.87
C LEU A 272 1.59 -20.69 -2.34
N THR A 273 1.67 -20.47 -1.02
CA THR A 273 2.70 -19.61 -0.40
C THR A 273 4.10 -20.19 -0.61
N PHE A 274 4.24 -21.53 -0.51
CA PHE A 274 5.52 -22.19 -0.75
C PHE A 274 5.93 -22.12 -2.22
N ALA A 275 4.98 -22.28 -3.16
CA ALA A 275 5.22 -22.03 -4.58
C ALA A 275 5.63 -20.58 -4.85
N GLY A 276 5.06 -19.60 -4.14
CA GLY A 276 5.48 -18.20 -4.17
C GLY A 276 6.92 -17.99 -3.68
N ALA A 277 7.30 -18.67 -2.60
CA ALA A 277 8.69 -18.67 -2.09
C ALA A 277 9.68 -19.29 -3.09
N LEU A 278 9.30 -20.37 -3.78
CA LEU A 278 10.09 -20.97 -4.86
C LEU A 278 10.18 -20.06 -6.10
N LEU A 279 9.08 -19.40 -6.46
CA LEU A 279 9.01 -18.47 -7.59
C LEU A 279 10.00 -17.30 -7.45
N ALA A 280 10.29 -16.85 -6.23
CA ALA A 280 11.32 -15.84 -5.96
C ALA A 280 12.72 -16.21 -6.47
N TRP A 281 13.07 -17.50 -6.51
CA TRP A 281 14.36 -17.98 -7.03
C TRP A 281 14.44 -17.96 -8.56
N THR A 282 13.29 -17.95 -9.24
CA THR A 282 13.22 -17.86 -10.71
C THR A 282 13.56 -16.47 -11.25
N LEU A 283 13.50 -15.43 -10.41
CA LEU A 283 13.81 -14.06 -10.79
C LEU A 283 15.22 -13.94 -11.43
N VAL A 284 15.41 -12.90 -12.20
CA VAL A 284 16.70 -12.52 -12.78
C VAL A 284 17.40 -11.55 -11.81
N ASP A 285 18.73 -11.69 -11.63
CA ASP A 285 19.47 -10.70 -10.83
C ASP A 285 19.35 -9.34 -11.52
N ALA A 286 19.07 -8.26 -10.79
CA ALA A 286 18.83 -6.94 -11.38
C ALA A 286 19.96 -6.46 -12.32
N LYS A 287 21.22 -6.84 -12.07
CA LYS A 287 22.38 -6.57 -12.94
C LYS A 287 22.27 -7.12 -14.38
N HIS A 288 21.38 -8.10 -14.57
CA HIS A 288 21.04 -8.73 -15.84
C HIS A 288 19.66 -8.28 -16.38
N VAL A 289 18.94 -7.41 -15.67
CA VAL A 289 17.67 -6.85 -16.14
C VAL A 289 17.98 -5.65 -17.04
N VAL A 290 17.58 -5.79 -18.30
CA VAL A 290 17.82 -4.80 -19.37
C VAL A 290 16.46 -4.31 -19.82
N ARG A 291 16.29 -2.99 -19.91
CA ARG A 291 15.05 -2.34 -20.34
C ARG A 291 14.89 -2.42 -21.86
N MET A 292 13.67 -2.15 -22.35
CA MET A 292 13.34 -2.24 -23.79
C MET A 292 14.13 -1.26 -24.67
N ASP A 293 14.65 -0.18 -24.08
CA ASP A 293 15.53 0.80 -24.69
C ASP A 293 17.03 0.40 -24.67
N GLY A 294 17.36 -0.80 -24.17
CA GLY A 294 18.73 -1.27 -24.03
C GLY A 294 19.44 -0.78 -22.75
N SER A 295 18.86 0.15 -21.99
CA SER A 295 19.45 0.61 -20.73
C SER A 295 19.43 -0.48 -19.66
N ARG A 296 20.43 -0.48 -18.77
CA ARG A 296 20.46 -1.39 -17.61
C ARG A 296 19.66 -0.80 -16.47
N VAL A 297 18.97 -1.65 -15.72
CA VAL A 297 18.35 -1.25 -14.45
C VAL A 297 19.44 -1.04 -13.41
N ILE A 298 19.59 0.21 -12.96
CA ILE A 298 20.37 0.56 -11.78
C ILE A 298 19.46 0.36 -10.57
N LEU A 299 19.83 -0.54 -9.65
CA LEU A 299 19.10 -0.69 -8.39
C LEU A 299 19.32 0.54 -7.51
N MET A 300 18.23 1.21 -7.15
CA MET A 300 18.23 2.11 -6.00
C MET A 300 18.47 1.29 -4.74
N LYS A 301 19.62 1.53 -4.08
CA LYS A 301 19.87 1.00 -2.74
C LYS A 301 18.83 1.59 -1.80
N ASN A 302 18.23 0.75 -0.96
CA ASN A 302 17.43 1.25 0.15
C ASN A 302 18.31 2.08 1.09
N PRO A 303 17.74 3.05 1.82
CA PRO A 303 18.44 3.71 2.91
C PRO A 303 19.06 2.69 3.89
N THR A 304 20.15 3.10 4.55
CA THR A 304 20.61 2.38 5.75
C THR A 304 19.70 2.72 6.92
N TRP A 305 19.56 1.82 7.89
CA TRP A 305 18.75 2.06 9.09
C TRP A 305 19.10 3.39 9.81
N LYS A 306 20.38 3.80 9.78
CA LYS A 306 20.82 5.10 10.33
C LYS A 306 20.29 6.28 9.53
N THR A 307 20.49 6.27 8.22
CA THR A 307 20.01 7.34 7.32
C THR A 307 18.49 7.41 7.27
N GLU A 308 17.80 6.27 7.42
CA GLU A 308 16.34 6.21 7.48
C GLU A 308 15.82 6.82 8.78
N LEU A 309 16.37 6.41 9.94
CA LEU A 309 15.98 6.98 11.24
C LEU A 309 16.29 8.48 11.33
N LEU A 310 17.45 8.92 10.80
CA LEU A 310 17.80 10.34 10.71
C LEU A 310 16.89 11.11 9.75
N GLY A 311 16.61 10.57 8.56
CA GLY A 311 15.70 11.20 7.59
C GLY A 311 14.27 11.34 8.11
N LEU A 312 13.77 10.34 8.86
CA LEU A 312 12.50 10.43 9.57
C LEU A 312 12.54 11.53 10.64
N TRP A 313 13.59 11.56 11.48
CA TRP A 313 13.78 12.60 12.50
C TRP A 313 13.80 14.01 11.87
N GLU A 314 14.62 14.23 10.84
CA GLU A 314 14.70 15.48 10.07
C GLU A 314 13.35 15.88 9.46
N THR A 315 12.56 14.92 8.97
CA THR A 315 11.22 15.17 8.41
C THR A 315 10.25 15.75 9.44
N ILE A 316 10.37 15.37 10.73
CA ILE A 316 9.51 15.93 11.80
C ILE A 316 9.81 17.43 12.01
N PHE A 317 11.06 17.86 11.92
CA PHE A 317 11.44 19.28 12.11
C PHE A 317 11.27 20.12 10.84
N THR A 318 11.51 19.54 9.67
CA THR A 318 11.38 20.24 8.37
C THR A 318 9.94 20.34 7.88
N ASP A 319 9.11 19.32 8.14
CA ASP A 319 7.71 19.25 7.72
C ASP A 319 6.80 18.87 8.92
N PRO A 320 6.73 19.70 9.99
CA PRO A 320 6.02 19.38 11.24
C PRO A 320 4.51 19.13 11.08
N TYR A 321 3.92 19.51 9.96
CA TYR A 321 2.53 19.16 9.61
C TYR A 321 2.31 17.65 9.49
N ILE A 322 3.36 16.84 9.28
CA ILE A 322 3.26 15.37 9.24
C ILE A 322 2.69 14.80 10.56
N LEU A 323 2.92 15.48 11.69
CA LEU A 323 2.38 15.09 12.99
C LEU A 323 0.85 15.12 13.02
N CYS A 324 0.22 15.97 12.20
CA CYS A 324 -1.24 16.00 12.05
C CYS A 324 -1.78 14.80 11.26
N LEU A 325 -0.92 14.09 10.52
CA LEU A 325 -1.25 12.87 9.77
C LEU A 325 -1.00 11.59 10.59
N PHE A 326 -0.27 11.67 11.70
CA PHE A 326 0.05 10.50 12.53
C PHE A 326 -1.21 9.76 13.04
N PRO A 327 -2.27 10.43 13.53
CA PRO A 327 -3.52 9.74 13.91
C PRO A 327 -4.18 9.02 12.73
N MET A 328 -4.02 9.56 11.51
CA MET A 328 -4.60 8.99 10.28
C MET A 328 -3.85 7.73 9.84
N PHE A 329 -2.51 7.76 9.93
CA PHE A 329 -1.66 6.58 9.74
C PHE A 329 -1.96 5.49 10.78
N PHE A 330 -2.17 5.88 12.04
CA PHE A 330 -2.50 4.95 13.13
C PHE A 330 -3.84 4.24 12.93
N ALA A 331 -4.88 4.97 12.51
CA ALA A 331 -6.21 4.42 12.25
C ALA A 331 -6.25 3.46 11.04
N SER A 332 -5.28 3.52 10.13
CA SER A 332 -5.34 2.87 8.80
C SER A 332 -5.30 1.33 8.76
N ASN A 333 -4.95 0.67 9.86
CA ASN A 333 -5.14 -0.77 10.05
C ASN A 333 -6.04 -1.09 11.26
N TRP A 334 -6.51 -0.07 11.99
CA TRP A 334 -7.25 -0.25 13.24
C TRP A 334 -8.62 -0.90 13.00
N PHE A 335 -9.25 -0.57 11.86
CA PHE A 335 -10.54 -1.12 11.47
C PHE A 335 -10.50 -2.59 11.04
N TYR A 336 -9.35 -3.17 10.67
CA TYR A 336 -9.30 -4.57 10.20
C TYR A 336 -9.70 -5.55 11.29
N THR A 337 -9.25 -5.36 12.53
CA THR A 337 -9.65 -6.21 13.66
C THR A 337 -11.17 -6.16 13.87
N TYR A 338 -11.77 -4.97 13.81
CA TYR A 338 -13.21 -4.82 13.91
C TYR A 338 -13.96 -5.50 12.75
N GLN A 339 -13.55 -5.26 11.51
CA GLN A 339 -14.20 -5.83 10.33
C GLN A 339 -14.08 -7.36 10.31
N PHE A 340 -12.88 -7.90 10.54
CA PHE A 340 -12.63 -9.33 10.40
C PHE A 340 -13.07 -10.13 11.64
N ASN A 341 -12.78 -9.67 12.86
CA ASN A 341 -13.14 -10.39 14.09
C ASN A 341 -14.49 -9.96 14.65
N ASP A 342 -14.72 -8.66 14.89
CA ASP A 342 -15.92 -8.18 15.58
C ASP A 342 -17.19 -8.19 14.71
N VAL A 343 -17.05 -8.25 13.38
CA VAL A 343 -18.15 -8.38 12.42
C VAL A 343 -18.13 -9.75 11.75
N ASN A 344 -17.10 -10.08 10.97
CA ASN A 344 -17.16 -11.26 10.09
C ASN A 344 -17.19 -12.59 10.88
N LEU A 345 -16.21 -12.81 11.76
CA LEU A 345 -16.17 -13.97 12.65
C LEU A 345 -17.36 -14.01 13.63
N ALA A 346 -17.73 -12.87 14.20
CA ALA A 346 -18.72 -12.77 15.27
C ALA A 346 -20.17 -13.04 14.84
N GLN A 347 -20.57 -12.64 13.63
CA GLN A 347 -21.98 -12.66 13.20
C GLN A 347 -22.32 -13.75 12.19
N PHE A 348 -21.35 -14.30 11.45
CA PHE A 348 -21.59 -15.16 10.30
C PHE A 348 -20.95 -16.55 10.42
N ASN A 349 -21.57 -17.54 9.77
CA ASN A 349 -21.00 -18.89 9.67
C ASN A 349 -19.84 -18.95 8.66
N ILE A 350 -19.08 -20.06 8.59
CA ILE A 350 -17.82 -20.11 7.84
C ILE A 350 -17.98 -19.87 6.32
N ARG A 351 -19.07 -20.36 5.73
CA ARG A 351 -19.33 -20.15 4.29
C ARG A 351 -19.64 -18.68 4.02
N THR A 352 -20.47 -18.06 4.86
CA THR A 352 -20.82 -16.64 4.76
C THR A 352 -19.63 -15.73 5.05
N ARG A 353 -18.77 -16.08 6.02
CA ARG A 353 -17.46 -15.44 6.26
C ARG A 353 -16.59 -15.43 5.00
N SER A 354 -16.60 -16.52 4.23
CA SER A 354 -15.84 -16.66 2.99
C SER A 354 -16.42 -15.84 1.83
N LEU A 355 -17.75 -15.75 1.74
CA LEU A 355 -18.44 -14.89 0.77
C LEU A 355 -18.19 -13.40 1.07
N ASN A 356 -18.40 -12.98 2.32
CA ASN A 356 -18.11 -11.64 2.82
C ASN A 356 -16.67 -11.22 2.50
N ASN A 357 -15.70 -12.10 2.78
CA ASN A 357 -14.28 -11.89 2.47
C ASN A 357 -14.04 -11.64 0.96
N THR A 358 -14.67 -12.44 0.09
CA THR A 358 -14.58 -12.23 -1.37
C THR A 358 -15.18 -10.89 -1.81
N LEU A 359 -16.36 -10.55 -1.29
CA LEU A 359 -17.03 -9.29 -1.57
C LEU A 359 -16.21 -8.08 -1.07
N TYR A 360 -15.52 -8.20 0.06
CA TYR A 360 -14.63 -7.18 0.61
C TYR A 360 -13.44 -6.88 -0.32
N TRP A 361 -12.68 -7.89 -0.75
CA TRP A 361 -11.52 -7.67 -1.63
C TRP A 361 -11.94 -7.19 -3.03
N LEU A 362 -13.10 -7.64 -3.54
CA LEU A 362 -13.68 -7.09 -4.78
C LEU A 362 -14.04 -5.61 -4.63
N ALA A 363 -14.67 -5.23 -3.51
CA ALA A 363 -14.99 -3.84 -3.20
C ALA A 363 -13.73 -2.99 -3.01
N GLN A 364 -12.64 -3.57 -2.48
CA GLN A 364 -11.36 -2.89 -2.32
C GLN A 364 -10.71 -2.56 -3.69
N ILE A 365 -10.80 -3.47 -4.67
CA ILE A 365 -10.36 -3.21 -6.06
C ILE A 365 -11.20 -2.09 -6.68
N ALA A 366 -12.52 -2.11 -6.50
CA ALA A 366 -13.40 -1.05 -7.01
C ALA A 366 -13.13 0.31 -6.35
N GLY A 367 -12.96 0.35 -5.03
CA GLY A 367 -12.69 1.58 -4.27
C GLY A 367 -11.35 2.22 -4.59
N SER A 368 -10.28 1.42 -4.69
CA SER A 368 -8.95 1.92 -5.07
C SER A 368 -8.92 2.43 -6.51
N GLY A 369 -9.62 1.76 -7.42
CA GLY A 369 -9.85 2.27 -8.78
C GLY A 369 -10.60 3.60 -8.78
N MET A 370 -11.75 3.69 -8.11
CA MET A 370 -12.57 4.91 -8.09
C MET A 370 -11.86 6.10 -7.43
N PHE A 371 -11.28 5.91 -6.23
CA PHE A 371 -10.55 6.99 -5.55
C PHE A 371 -9.25 7.35 -6.27
N GLY A 372 -8.53 6.38 -6.82
CA GLY A 372 -7.32 6.61 -7.61
C GLY A 372 -7.60 7.46 -8.84
N PHE A 373 -8.57 7.03 -9.68
CA PHE A 373 -8.97 7.81 -10.84
C PHE A 373 -9.48 9.21 -10.46
N ALA A 374 -10.28 9.35 -9.39
CA ALA A 374 -10.76 10.66 -8.93
C ALA A 374 -9.61 11.59 -8.48
N LEU A 375 -8.62 11.05 -7.79
CA LEU A 375 -7.41 11.77 -7.36
C LEU A 375 -6.46 12.12 -8.52
N ASP A 376 -6.56 11.43 -9.66
CA ASP A 376 -5.74 11.64 -10.87
C ASP A 376 -6.41 12.52 -11.96
N ILE A 377 -7.63 13.04 -11.74
CA ILE A 377 -8.31 13.89 -12.73
C ILE A 377 -7.53 15.20 -12.97
N ASN A 378 -6.78 15.28 -14.06
CA ASN A 378 -5.98 16.46 -14.41
C ASN A 378 -6.80 17.69 -14.85
N LYS A 379 -8.13 17.56 -14.99
CA LYS A 379 -9.04 18.68 -15.27
C LYS A 379 -9.33 19.55 -14.04
N ILE A 380 -8.99 19.09 -12.84
CA ILE A 380 -9.27 19.78 -11.58
C ILE A 380 -7.97 20.11 -10.85
N ARG A 381 -7.89 21.33 -10.32
CA ARG A 381 -6.81 21.86 -9.49
C ARG A 381 -6.45 20.91 -8.34
N ARG A 382 -5.16 20.57 -8.16
CA ARG A 382 -4.69 19.57 -7.17
C ARG A 382 -5.19 19.85 -5.75
N ALA A 383 -5.12 21.10 -5.28
CA ALA A 383 -5.67 21.50 -3.98
C ALA A 383 -7.16 21.15 -3.85
N THR A 384 -7.95 21.48 -4.88
CA THR A 384 -9.39 21.18 -4.94
C THR A 384 -9.65 19.67 -4.96
N ARG A 385 -8.87 18.87 -5.71
CA ARG A 385 -9.03 17.38 -5.71
C ARG A 385 -8.81 16.79 -4.32
N ALA A 386 -7.75 17.23 -3.63
CA ALA A 386 -7.45 16.73 -2.29
C ALA A 386 -8.50 17.13 -1.26
N ILE A 387 -9.04 18.36 -1.33
CA ILE A 387 -10.16 18.80 -0.50
C ILE A 387 -11.43 17.98 -0.82
N LEU A 388 -11.77 17.78 -2.10
CA LEU A 388 -12.93 16.97 -2.50
C LEU A 388 -12.80 15.51 -2.05
N ALA A 389 -11.61 14.91 -2.17
CA ALA A 389 -11.35 13.56 -1.69
C ALA A 389 -11.40 13.47 -0.16
N TRP A 390 -10.92 14.49 0.56
CA TRP A 390 -11.05 14.59 2.02
C TRP A 390 -12.52 14.70 2.45
N VAL A 391 -13.32 15.56 1.81
CA VAL A 391 -14.76 15.68 2.08
C VAL A 391 -15.49 14.38 1.75
N ALA A 392 -15.19 13.74 0.61
CA ALA A 392 -15.77 12.47 0.24
C ALA A 392 -15.43 11.38 1.27
N LEU A 393 -14.17 11.30 1.71
CA LEU A 393 -13.74 10.35 2.73
C LEU A 393 -14.44 10.60 4.07
N LEU A 394 -14.57 11.86 4.50
CA LEU A 394 -15.31 12.25 5.71
C LEU A 394 -16.79 11.86 5.65
N VAL A 395 -17.47 12.12 4.52
CA VAL A 395 -18.87 11.71 4.30
C VAL A 395 -19.00 10.18 4.33
N LEU A 396 -18.07 9.45 3.70
CA LEU A 396 -18.04 7.99 3.75
C LEU A 396 -17.76 7.47 5.18
N THR A 397 -16.90 8.13 5.96
CA THR A 397 -16.67 7.79 7.37
C THR A 397 -17.98 7.87 8.15
N PHE A 398 -18.72 8.98 8.06
CA PHE A 398 -19.98 9.12 8.80
C PHE A 398 -21.11 8.23 8.26
N ALA A 399 -21.21 8.03 6.94
CA ALA A 399 -22.26 7.20 6.36
C ALA A 399 -22.06 5.69 6.64
N ILE A 400 -20.85 5.18 6.38
CA ILE A 400 -20.56 3.74 6.48
C ILE A 400 -20.45 3.32 7.95
N TRP A 401 -19.72 4.09 8.77
CA TRP A 401 -19.66 3.78 10.21
C TRP A 401 -20.97 4.15 10.91
N GLY A 402 -21.75 5.13 10.45
CA GLY A 402 -23.11 5.35 10.94
C GLY A 402 -24.04 4.15 10.71
N GLY A 403 -23.99 3.52 9.53
CA GLY A 403 -24.66 2.23 9.28
C GLY A 403 -24.08 1.10 10.14
N GLY A 404 -22.76 1.08 10.32
CA GLY A 404 -22.06 0.17 11.22
C GLY A 404 -22.52 0.26 12.68
N TYR A 405 -22.79 1.46 13.19
CA TYR A 405 -23.30 1.67 14.55
C TYR A 405 -24.68 1.06 14.73
N ALA A 406 -25.59 1.28 13.76
CA ALA A 406 -26.92 0.68 13.79
C ALA A 406 -26.87 -0.86 13.78
N PHE A 407 -25.93 -1.44 13.03
CA PHE A 407 -25.67 -2.89 13.04
C PHE A 407 -25.07 -3.37 14.37
N GLN A 408 -24.07 -2.65 14.91
CA GLN A 408 -23.36 -3.02 16.14
C GLN A 408 -24.24 -2.94 17.39
N MET A 409 -25.26 -2.08 17.43
CA MET A 409 -26.25 -2.07 18.50
C MET A 409 -27.07 -3.37 18.58
N GLY A 410 -27.10 -4.18 17.52
CA GLY A 410 -27.85 -5.43 17.47
C GLY A 410 -27.23 -6.61 18.22
N TYR A 411 -25.98 -6.53 18.68
CA TYR A 411 -25.30 -7.65 19.36
C TYR A 411 -24.19 -7.23 20.33
N THR A 412 -23.96 -8.04 21.37
CA THR A 412 -22.85 -7.90 22.34
C THR A 412 -21.87 -9.07 22.28
N ARG A 413 -20.66 -8.91 22.85
CA ARG A 413 -19.65 -9.98 22.87
C ARG A 413 -20.10 -11.17 23.70
N ALA A 414 -20.85 -10.93 24.78
CA ALA A 414 -21.49 -11.97 25.58
C ALA A 414 -22.55 -12.79 24.80
N GLN A 415 -23.38 -12.14 23.98
CA GLN A 415 -24.39 -12.83 23.17
C GLN A 415 -23.76 -13.68 22.06
N VAL A 416 -22.71 -13.16 21.40
CA VAL A 416 -21.99 -13.92 20.36
C VAL A 416 -21.31 -15.14 20.96
N LYS A 417 -20.64 -15.00 22.12
CA LYS A 417 -20.01 -16.13 22.82
C LYS A 417 -21.02 -17.19 23.30
N ALA A 418 -22.26 -16.80 23.58
CA ALA A 418 -23.34 -17.73 23.92
C ALA A 418 -24.02 -18.38 22.70
N THR A 419 -23.67 -17.97 21.48
CA THR A 419 -24.29 -18.44 20.23
C THR A 419 -23.36 -19.41 19.49
N PRO A 420 -23.72 -20.70 19.36
CA PRO A 420 -22.95 -21.67 18.58
C PRO A 420 -22.74 -21.21 17.13
N ASP A 421 -21.60 -21.54 16.54
CA ASP A 421 -21.24 -21.16 15.17
C ASP A 421 -22.29 -21.63 14.13
N GLU A 422 -22.92 -22.79 14.36
CA GLU A 422 -24.04 -23.32 13.53
C GLU A 422 -25.29 -22.44 13.50
N ARG A 423 -25.46 -21.53 14.48
CA ARG A 423 -26.59 -20.58 14.56
C ARG A 423 -26.19 -19.15 14.19
N ARG A 424 -24.96 -18.94 13.71
CA ARG A 424 -24.58 -17.65 13.12
C ARG A 424 -25.18 -17.50 11.73
N ARG A 425 -25.38 -16.24 11.32
CA ARG A 425 -26.13 -15.91 10.10
C ARG A 425 -25.48 -16.53 8.87
N ASP A 426 -26.35 -17.00 8.00
CA ASP A 426 -26.04 -17.62 6.74
C ASP A 426 -26.42 -16.69 5.57
N TRP A 427 -25.79 -16.84 4.41
CA TRP A 427 -26.15 -16.07 3.21
C TRP A 427 -27.55 -16.40 2.68
N THR A 428 -28.14 -17.51 3.13
CA THR A 428 -29.51 -17.92 2.83
C THR A 428 -30.55 -17.19 3.69
N ASP A 429 -30.12 -16.54 4.77
CA ASP A 429 -31.04 -15.92 5.72
C ASP A 429 -31.55 -14.58 5.20
N SER A 430 -32.83 -14.30 5.41
CA SER A 430 -33.49 -13.11 4.86
C SER A 430 -32.92 -11.78 5.35
N ASP A 431 -32.18 -11.78 6.46
CA ASP A 431 -31.56 -10.61 7.06
C ASP A 431 -30.07 -10.42 6.67
N TYR A 432 -29.49 -11.32 5.86
CA TYR A 432 -28.09 -11.25 5.40
C TYR A 432 -27.80 -10.07 4.46
N ILE A 433 -28.77 -9.65 3.64
CA ILE A 433 -28.56 -8.69 2.54
C ILE A 433 -28.04 -7.34 3.04
N GLY A 434 -28.59 -6.81 4.15
CA GLY A 434 -28.15 -5.53 4.72
C GLY A 434 -26.69 -5.57 5.21
N PRO A 435 -26.33 -6.51 6.09
CA PRO A 435 -24.95 -6.71 6.54
C PRO A 435 -23.96 -7.02 5.41
N MET A 436 -24.37 -7.75 4.36
CA MET A 436 -23.55 -7.99 3.16
C MET A 436 -23.14 -6.67 2.48
N PHE A 437 -24.09 -5.76 2.25
CA PHE A 437 -23.78 -4.44 1.67
C PHE A 437 -22.92 -3.58 2.60
N LEU A 438 -23.17 -3.60 3.92
CA LEU A 438 -22.31 -2.93 4.89
C LEU A 438 -20.85 -3.42 4.80
N TYR A 439 -20.64 -4.73 4.64
CA TYR A 439 -19.31 -5.33 4.52
C TYR A 439 -18.60 -4.98 3.20
N ILE A 440 -19.35 -4.90 2.09
CA ILE A 440 -18.88 -4.33 0.81
C ILE A 440 -18.42 -2.88 1.01
N PHE A 441 -19.21 -2.05 1.70
CA PHE A 441 -18.85 -0.66 1.95
C PHE A 441 -17.62 -0.51 2.85
N TYR A 442 -17.41 -1.41 3.82
CA TYR A 442 -16.16 -1.45 4.60
C TYR A 442 -14.92 -1.70 3.72
N GLY A 443 -14.97 -2.64 2.77
CA GLY A 443 -13.86 -2.90 1.84
C GLY A 443 -13.61 -1.76 0.86
N PHE A 444 -14.67 -1.10 0.39
CA PHE A 444 -14.56 0.12 -0.41
C PHE A 444 -13.93 1.28 0.39
N TYR A 445 -14.32 1.44 1.65
CA TYR A 445 -13.83 2.50 2.54
C TYR A 445 -12.35 2.36 2.86
N ASP A 446 -11.88 1.15 3.18
CA ASP A 446 -10.45 0.87 3.37
C ASP A 446 -9.64 1.28 2.14
N ALA A 447 -10.06 0.85 0.95
CA ALA A 447 -9.40 1.23 -0.29
C ALA A 447 -9.35 2.75 -0.51
N ALA A 448 -10.45 3.46 -0.25
CA ALA A 448 -10.51 4.92 -0.32
C ALA A 448 -9.52 5.57 0.67
N TRP A 449 -9.45 5.08 1.91
CA TRP A 449 -8.55 5.55 2.96
C TRP A 449 -7.07 5.37 2.57
N GLN A 450 -6.66 4.17 2.16
CA GLN A 450 -5.28 3.86 1.77
C GLN A 450 -4.86 4.66 0.53
N THR A 451 -5.73 4.77 -0.48
CA THR A 451 -5.45 5.50 -1.74
C THR A 451 -5.29 7.00 -1.48
N PHE A 452 -6.15 7.58 -0.63
CA PHE A 452 -6.08 8.99 -0.26
C PHE A 452 -4.80 9.34 0.51
N MET A 453 -4.36 8.50 1.46
CA MET A 453 -3.06 8.69 2.13
C MET A 453 -1.88 8.59 1.15
N GLY A 454 -1.94 7.68 0.18
CA GLY A 454 -0.89 7.51 -0.83
C GLY A 454 -0.70 8.74 -1.73
N ALA A 455 -1.75 9.55 -1.93
CA ALA A 455 -1.72 10.74 -2.80
C ALA A 455 -1.25 12.03 -2.11
N MET A 456 -0.85 12.01 -0.83
CA MET A 456 -0.62 13.23 -0.05
C MET A 456 0.64 14.03 -0.43
N THR A 457 1.67 13.40 -1.00
CA THR A 457 2.92 14.09 -1.40
C THR A 457 3.44 13.63 -2.75
N ASN A 458 3.96 14.58 -3.54
CA ASN A 458 4.51 14.34 -4.87
C ASN A 458 6.05 14.32 -4.91
N ASN A 459 6.72 14.83 -3.87
CA ASN A 459 8.19 14.83 -3.80
C ASN A 459 8.68 13.42 -3.46
N GLY A 460 9.47 12.81 -4.35
CA GLY A 460 9.87 11.39 -4.23
C GLY A 460 10.69 11.05 -2.99
N ARG A 461 11.58 11.94 -2.53
CA ARG A 461 12.41 11.69 -1.33
C ARG A 461 11.58 11.86 -0.05
N LYS A 462 10.69 12.87 0.01
CA LYS A 462 9.74 13.02 1.12
C LYS A 462 8.69 11.90 1.14
N LEU A 463 8.26 11.41 -0.02
CA LEU A 463 7.32 10.28 -0.13
C LEU A 463 7.87 9.01 0.52
N ALA A 464 9.18 8.73 0.39
CA ALA A 464 9.82 7.60 1.06
C ALA A 464 9.75 7.72 2.59
N ASN A 465 10.10 8.90 3.15
CA ASN A 465 10.01 9.13 4.60
C ASN A 465 8.56 9.09 5.09
N PHE A 466 7.61 9.65 4.33
CA PHE A 466 6.18 9.60 4.63
C PHE A 466 5.66 8.16 4.62
N ALA A 467 6.08 7.33 3.65
CA ALA A 467 5.74 5.91 3.60
C ALA A 467 6.32 5.13 4.79
N GLY A 468 7.54 5.47 5.24
CA GLY A 468 8.15 4.92 6.45
C GLY A 468 7.35 5.24 7.71
N PHE A 469 6.99 6.51 7.93
CA PHE A 469 6.11 6.90 9.05
C PHE A 469 4.76 6.20 8.98
N TYR A 470 4.13 6.21 7.81
CA TYR A 470 2.86 5.53 7.56
C TYR A 470 2.93 4.06 7.93
N LYS A 471 3.89 3.28 7.41
CA LYS A 471 4.00 1.84 7.68
C LYS A 471 4.39 1.52 9.13
N GLY A 472 5.28 2.30 9.74
CA GLY A 472 5.65 2.12 11.15
C GLY A 472 4.47 2.37 12.10
N ILE A 473 3.79 3.51 11.94
CA ILE A 473 2.66 3.90 12.80
C ILE A 473 1.43 3.01 12.53
N GLN A 474 1.15 2.66 11.27
CA GLN A 474 0.12 1.68 10.89
C GLN A 474 0.33 0.33 11.58
N SER A 475 1.57 -0.16 11.61
CA SER A 475 1.91 -1.44 12.25
C SER A 475 1.81 -1.37 13.77
N ALA A 476 2.22 -0.25 14.39
CA ALA A 476 2.04 -0.04 15.82
C ALA A 476 0.55 -0.01 16.21
N GLY A 477 -0.29 0.69 15.44
CA GLY A 477 -1.75 0.69 15.64
C GLY A 477 -2.37 -0.70 15.52
N ALA A 478 -2.01 -1.43 14.45
CA ALA A 478 -2.45 -2.81 14.24
C ALA A 478 -2.07 -3.72 15.42
N ALA A 479 -0.81 -3.69 15.87
CA ALA A 479 -0.33 -4.52 16.98
C ALA A 479 -1.12 -4.28 18.29
N ILE A 480 -1.49 -3.03 18.56
CA ILE A 480 -2.29 -2.67 19.74
C ILE A 480 -3.72 -3.22 19.62
N ILE A 481 -4.43 -2.96 18.51
CA ILE A 481 -5.85 -3.35 18.40
C ILE A 481 -6.02 -4.88 18.32
N TRP A 482 -5.14 -5.59 17.61
CA TRP A 482 -5.14 -7.05 17.60
C TRP A 482 -4.92 -7.62 19.01
N ARG A 483 -4.01 -7.03 19.81
CA ARG A 483 -3.84 -7.48 21.20
C ARG A 483 -5.05 -7.16 22.07
N LEU A 484 -5.69 -6.00 21.91
CA LEU A 484 -6.88 -5.61 22.68
C LEU A 484 -8.06 -6.57 22.45
N ASP A 485 -8.26 -7.01 21.21
CA ASP A 485 -9.27 -8.02 20.85
C ASP A 485 -8.94 -9.42 21.41
N GLY A 486 -7.66 -9.80 21.41
CA GLY A 486 -7.17 -11.09 21.91
C GLY A 486 -7.04 -11.23 23.44
N LEU A 487 -7.52 -10.27 24.23
CA LEU A 487 -7.52 -10.37 25.70
C LEU A 487 -8.64 -11.27 26.22
N ASP A 488 -8.38 -12.01 27.30
CA ASP A 488 -9.42 -12.81 27.99
C ASP A 488 -10.62 -11.94 28.44
N ASN A 489 -10.31 -10.71 28.85
CA ASN A 489 -11.26 -9.64 29.16
C ASN A 489 -11.23 -8.56 28.07
N ALA A 490 -11.36 -8.96 26.81
CA ALA A 490 -11.45 -8.04 25.67
C ALA A 490 -12.57 -7.00 25.87
N PRO A 491 -12.38 -5.74 25.41
CA PRO A 491 -13.45 -4.74 25.41
C PRO A 491 -14.67 -5.23 24.62
N GLU A 492 -15.86 -4.80 25.05
CA GLU A 492 -17.10 -5.01 24.28
C GLU A 492 -16.97 -4.48 22.84
N TYR A 493 -17.65 -5.13 21.89
CA TYR A 493 -17.59 -4.77 20.48
C TYR A 493 -17.94 -3.30 20.22
N MET A 494 -18.87 -2.73 21.00
CA MET A 494 -19.22 -1.31 20.91
C MET A 494 -18.05 -0.39 21.30
N THR A 495 -17.20 -0.78 22.26
CA THR A 495 -16.01 -0.02 22.64
C THR A 495 -14.95 -0.05 21.54
N LEU A 496 -14.73 -1.23 20.92
CA LEU A 496 -13.81 -1.38 19.78
C LEU A 496 -14.31 -0.57 18.58
N PHE A 497 -15.61 -0.67 18.26
CA PHE A 497 -16.28 0.11 17.23
C PHE A 497 -16.15 1.63 17.46
N ILE A 498 -16.47 2.13 18.66
CA ILE A 498 -16.36 3.55 19.01
C ILE A 498 -14.90 4.01 18.92
N SER A 499 -13.94 3.20 19.40
CA SER A 499 -12.52 3.53 19.29
C SER A 499 -12.11 3.78 17.84
N ASN A 500 -12.58 2.92 16.92
CA ASN A 500 -12.28 3.04 15.52
C ASN A 500 -12.98 4.23 14.86
N TRP A 501 -14.28 4.45 15.14
CA TRP A 501 -15.02 5.57 14.56
C TRP A 501 -14.47 6.92 15.02
N VAL A 502 -14.12 7.05 16.30
CA VAL A 502 -13.47 8.25 16.88
C VAL A 502 -12.07 8.45 16.30
N LEU A 503 -11.26 7.39 16.13
CA LEU A 503 -9.95 7.51 15.50
C LEU A 503 -10.07 7.94 14.03
N LEU A 504 -11.00 7.38 13.25
CA LEU A 504 -11.20 7.75 11.85
C LEU A 504 -11.72 9.20 11.70
N ALA A 505 -12.81 9.55 12.39
CA ALA A 505 -13.38 10.90 12.30
C ALA A 505 -12.42 11.95 12.89
N GLY A 506 -11.84 11.67 14.06
CA GLY A 506 -10.89 12.55 14.73
C GLY A 506 -9.61 12.77 13.92
N SER A 507 -9.05 11.72 13.32
CA SER A 507 -7.85 11.86 12.48
C SER A 507 -8.12 12.66 11.20
N LEU A 508 -9.29 12.53 10.57
CA LEU A 508 -9.66 13.39 9.43
C LEU A 508 -9.76 14.86 9.82
N VAL A 509 -10.30 15.18 11.00
CA VAL A 509 -10.37 16.56 11.53
C VAL A 509 -8.98 17.09 11.85
N ILE A 510 -8.11 16.29 12.48
CA ILE A 510 -6.72 16.67 12.79
C ILE A 510 -5.89 16.84 11.50
N ALA A 511 -6.16 16.03 10.46
CA ALA A 511 -5.51 16.16 9.15
C ALA A 511 -6.01 17.35 8.32
N ALA A 512 -7.22 17.88 8.61
CA ALA A 512 -7.85 18.93 7.80
C ALA A 512 -6.97 20.17 7.54
N PRO A 513 -6.25 20.76 8.52
CA PRO A 513 -5.37 21.89 8.29
C PRO A 513 -4.26 21.62 7.27
N VAL A 514 -3.77 20.37 7.20
CA VAL A 514 -2.80 19.95 6.18
C VAL A 514 -3.43 20.03 4.79
N MET A 515 -4.65 19.53 4.64
CA MET A 515 -5.35 19.46 3.35
C MET A 515 -5.75 20.84 2.83
N PHE A 516 -6.17 21.74 3.72
CA PHE A 516 -6.58 23.11 3.35
C PHE A 516 -5.41 24.08 3.16
N TRP A 517 -4.27 23.93 3.87
CA TRP A 517 -3.20 24.94 3.85
C TRP A 517 -1.87 24.49 3.23
N LYS A 518 -1.54 23.19 3.22
CA LYS A 518 -0.25 22.70 2.68
C LYS A 518 -0.33 22.23 1.22
N ILE A 519 -1.49 21.75 0.76
CA ILE A 519 -1.63 21.22 -0.61
C ILE A 519 -1.68 22.36 -1.63
N ARG A 520 -0.51 22.69 -2.16
CA ARG A 520 -0.33 23.60 -3.30
C ARG A 520 -0.39 22.84 -4.63
N ASP A 521 -0.74 23.55 -5.70
CA ASP A 521 -0.87 22.94 -7.04
C ASP A 521 0.47 22.65 -7.69
N THR A 522 1.42 23.54 -7.45
CA THR A 522 2.80 23.46 -7.91
C THR A 522 3.70 23.35 -6.70
N VAL A 523 4.50 22.28 -6.65
CA VAL A 523 5.78 22.32 -5.93
C VAL A 523 6.70 23.14 -6.84
N SER A 524 7.37 24.16 -6.29
CA SER A 524 8.40 24.89 -7.04
C SER A 524 9.57 23.95 -7.30
N LEU A 525 10.18 24.02 -8.49
CA LEU A 525 11.32 23.15 -8.83
C LEU A 525 12.44 23.27 -7.79
N GLU A 526 12.64 24.45 -7.23
CA GLU A 526 13.60 24.76 -6.16
C GLU A 526 13.31 24.04 -4.83
N ASP A 527 12.04 23.72 -4.52
CA ASP A 527 11.68 22.97 -3.31
C ASP A 527 11.77 21.45 -3.53
N ASP A 528 11.67 20.96 -4.77
CA ASP A 528 12.01 19.57 -5.11
C ASP A 528 13.54 19.37 -5.18
N LEU A 529 14.26 20.32 -5.78
CA LEU A 529 15.72 20.31 -5.92
C LEU A 529 16.47 20.48 -4.59
N ARG A 530 15.88 21.16 -3.60
CA ARG A 530 16.49 21.38 -2.27
C ARG A 530 16.84 20.10 -1.50
N PHE A 531 16.30 18.95 -1.90
CA PHE A 531 16.51 17.67 -1.24
C PHE A 531 17.07 16.60 -2.18
N THR A 532 17.39 16.92 -3.43
CA THR A 532 18.14 16.07 -4.35
C THR A 532 19.62 16.44 -4.33
N ASP A 533 20.48 15.50 -4.70
CA ASP A 533 21.90 15.74 -4.97
C ASP A 533 22.12 16.33 -6.39
N GLU A 534 21.03 16.73 -7.06
CA GLU A 534 20.93 17.32 -8.39
C GLU A 534 20.67 18.83 -8.29
N THR A 535 21.16 19.60 -9.26
CA THR A 535 21.05 21.05 -9.35
C THR A 535 20.05 21.50 -10.44
N MET A 536 19.65 22.78 -10.47
CA MET A 536 18.81 23.32 -11.55
C MET A 536 19.44 23.12 -12.95
N ASP A 537 20.78 23.10 -13.01
CA ASP A 537 21.53 22.92 -14.25
C ASP A 537 21.39 21.48 -14.78
N ASP A 538 21.34 20.46 -13.90
CA ASP A 538 21.18 19.05 -14.31
C ASP A 538 19.84 18.78 -15.00
N ILE A 539 18.76 19.43 -14.54
CA ILE A 539 17.43 19.31 -15.15
C ILE A 539 17.34 20.11 -16.47
N THR A 540 17.92 21.31 -16.51
CA THR A 540 17.82 22.20 -17.69
C THR A 540 18.78 21.84 -18.83
N LEU A 541 19.85 21.06 -18.56
CA LEU A 541 20.76 20.54 -19.58
C LEU A 541 20.15 19.49 -20.52
N SER A 542 18.90 19.08 -20.30
CA SER A 542 18.17 18.13 -21.16
C SER A 542 17.64 18.73 -22.48
N ILE A 543 17.73 20.05 -22.68
CA ILE A 543 17.49 20.69 -23.99
C ILE A 543 18.83 20.73 -24.76
N PRO A 544 18.96 20.06 -25.93
CA PRO A 544 20.19 20.10 -26.71
C PRO A 544 20.51 21.53 -27.14
N LYS A 545 21.70 22.04 -26.78
CA LYS A 545 22.28 23.26 -27.36
C LYS A 545 22.71 23.02 -28.82
N MET A 546 21.75 22.74 -29.71
CA MET A 546 22.00 22.50 -31.14
C MET A 546 21.57 23.67 -32.05
N PHE A 547 21.33 24.86 -31.49
CA PHE A 547 21.12 26.10 -32.27
C PHE A 547 21.77 27.31 -31.57
N GLN A 548 23.11 27.32 -31.51
CA GLN A 548 23.86 28.53 -31.14
C GLN A 548 25.18 28.72 -31.90
N PHE A 549 25.31 28.12 -33.09
CA PHE A 549 26.33 28.47 -34.08
C PHE A 549 25.66 28.87 -35.40
N TYR A 550 25.19 30.11 -35.45
CA TYR A 550 25.01 30.82 -36.72
C TYR A 550 25.69 32.18 -36.58
N ASN A 551 26.94 32.26 -37.05
CA ASN A 551 27.65 33.52 -37.18
C ASN A 551 27.15 34.23 -38.46
N PRO A 552 26.54 35.43 -38.40
CA PRO A 552 26.07 36.11 -39.61
C PRO A 552 27.19 36.76 -40.44
N ASN A 553 28.43 36.79 -39.96
CA ASN A 553 29.56 37.40 -40.65
C ASN A 553 30.86 36.58 -40.48
N LEU A 554 31.11 35.66 -41.42
CA LEU A 554 32.45 35.24 -41.91
C LEU A 554 32.29 34.26 -43.08
#